data_AF-A0A928U507-F1
#
_entry.id   AF-A0A928U507-F1
#
_cell.length_a   1.000
_cell.length_b   1.000
_cell.length_c   1.000
_cell.angle_alpha   90.00
_cell.angle_beta   90.00
_cell.angle_gamma   90.00
#
_symmetry.space_group_name_H-M   'P 1'
#
loop_
_entity.id
_entity.type
_entity.pdbx_description
1 polymer ?
#
loop_
_entity_poly.entity_id
_entity_poly.type
_entity_poly.pdbx_seq_one_letter_code
_entity_poly.pdbx_strand_id
1 'polypeptide(L)' 'MQVSTYEGIVENGKIRLKTAVQLPESMTVSVIVPDLVAKPVVHVYSPRLAHPEQAKDFKKEIIEVLPDAEL' A
#
# COMPACT_ATOMS: atom_id res chain seq x y z
N MET A 1 9.64 -27.67 -18.19
CA MET A 1 9.01 -26.34 -18.13
C MET A 1 9.70 -25.46 -19.17
N GLN A 2 8.98 -24.99 -20.19
CA GLN A 2 9.53 -24.08 -21.19
C GLN A 2 9.28 -22.65 -20.70
N VAL A 3 10.35 -21.88 -20.52
CA VAL A 3 10.28 -20.48 -20.06
C VAL A 3 10.76 -19.60 -21.19
N SER A 4 9.93 -18.65 -21.61
CA SER A 4 10.30 -17.62 -22.57
C SER A 4 10.48 -16.31 -21.82
N THR A 5 11.61 -15.64 -22.05
CA THR A 5 11.91 -14.33 -21.47
C THR A 5 11.67 -13.27 -22.52
N TYR A 6 10.93 -12.22 -22.16
CA TYR A 6 10.67 -11.08 -23.02
C TYR A 6 11.24 -9.82 -22.39
N GLU A 7 11.96 -9.04 -23.18
CA GLU A 7 12.47 -7.75 -22.72
C GLU A 7 11.40 -6.68 -22.83
N GLY A 8 11.24 -5.91 -21.76
CA GLY A 8 10.42 -4.71 -21.71
C GLY A 8 11.15 -3.57 -21.02
N ILE A 9 10.62 -2.37 -21.20
CA ILE A 9 11.04 -1.16 -20.49
C ILE A 9 9.88 -0.67 -19.64
N VAL A 10 10.17 -0.03 -18.51
CA VAL A 10 9.15 0.62 -17.69
C VAL A 10 9.01 2.06 -18.17
N GLU A 11 7.84 2.39 -18.71
CA GLU A 11 7.48 3.76 -19.13
C GLU A 11 6.26 4.20 -18.31
N ASN A 12 6.36 5.33 -17.60
CA ASN A 12 5.28 5.87 -16.76
C ASN A 12 4.72 4.84 -15.73
N GLY A 13 5.61 4.01 -15.16
CA GLY A 13 5.21 2.96 -14.21
C GLY A 13 4.51 1.75 -14.83
N LYS A 14 4.41 1.68 -16.16
CA LYS A 14 3.83 0.54 -16.88
C LYS A 14 4.93 -0.22 -17.61
N ILE A 15 4.87 -1.55 -17.55
CA ILE A 15 5.77 -2.41 -18.31
C ILE A 15 5.33 -2.42 -19.77
N ARG A 16 6.24 -2.06 -20.67
CA ARG A 16 6.00 -2.05 -22.11
C ARG A 16 7.01 -2.98 -22.77
N LEU A 17 6.52 -4.04 -23.39
CA LEU A 17 7.36 -5.00 -24.11
C LEU A 17 7.93 -4.34 -25.37
N LYS A 18 9.22 -4.57 -25.65
CA LYS A 18 9.89 -4.02 -26.86
C LYS A 18 9.31 -4.60 -28.16
N THR A 19 8.81 -5.83 -28.08
CA THR A 19 8.23 -6.56 -29.21
C THR A 19 6.78 -6.93 -28.88
N ALA A 20 5.91 -6.90 -29.88
CA ALA A 20 4.56 -7.42 -29.74
C ALA A 20 4.61 -8.94 -29.55
N VAL A 21 4.16 -9.41 -28.40
CA VAL A 21 4.11 -10.84 -28.06
C VAL A 21 2.65 -11.24 -27.92
N GLN A 22 2.23 -12.28 -28.65
CA GLN A 22 0.93 -12.90 -28.45
C GLN A 22 1.07 -14.01 -27.41
N LEU A 23 0.35 -13.86 -26.30
CA LEU A 23 0.25 -14.88 -25.26
C LEU A 23 -1.18 -15.43 -25.25
N PRO A 24 -1.37 -16.72 -24.93
CA PRO A 24 -2.69 -17.31 -24.79
C PRO A 24 -3.53 -16.61 -23.71
N GLU A 25 -4.85 -16.60 -23.89
CA GLU A 25 -5.76 -16.09 -22.86
C GLU A 25 -5.63 -16.88 -21.55
N SER A 26 -5.84 -16.20 -20.43
CA SER A 26 -5.75 -16.77 -19.06
C SER A 26 -4.39 -17.34 -18.67
N MET A 27 -3.32 -17.01 -19.39
CA MET A 27 -1.96 -17.38 -19.00
C MET A 27 -1.47 -16.53 -17.81
N THR A 28 -0.99 -17.16 -16.76
CA THR A 28 -0.27 -16.48 -15.67
C THR A 28 1.11 -16.06 -16.14
N VAL A 29 1.44 -14.79 -15.98
CA VAL A 29 2.76 -14.22 -16.32
C VAL A 29 3.45 -13.72 -15.06
N SER A 30 4.73 -14.06 -14.91
CA SER A 30 5.58 -13.55 -13.83
C SER A 30 6.53 -12.49 -14.39
N VAL A 31 6.65 -11.35 -13.71
CA VAL A 31 7.58 -10.27 -14.07
C VAL A 31 8.78 -10.29 -13.13
N ILE A 32 9.98 -10.29 -13.70
CA ILE A 32 11.23 -10.15 -12.95
C ILE A 32 11.75 -8.74 -13.21
N VAL A 33 11.87 -7.93 -12.16
CA VAL A 33 12.42 -6.57 -12.25
C VAL A 33 13.76 -6.55 -11.51
N PRO A 34 14.91 -6.54 -12.21
CA PRO A 34 16.20 -6.42 -11.57
C PRO A 34 16.32 -5.06 -10.86
N ASP A 35 16.98 -5.03 -9.71
CA ASP A 35 17.30 -3.82 -8.94
C ASP A 35 16.10 -2.98 -8.47
N LEU A 36 14.90 -3.55 -8.45
CA LEU A 36 13.74 -2.90 -7.84
C LEU A 36 13.87 -2.94 -6.32
N VAL A 37 14.51 -1.91 -5.75
CA VAL A 37 14.40 -1.63 -4.33
C VAL A 37 12.98 -1.10 -4.09
N ALA A 38 12.07 -2.00 -3.75
CA ALA A 38 10.75 -1.61 -3.28
C ALA A 38 10.96 -0.64 -2.11
N LYS A 39 10.50 0.60 -2.25
CA LYS A 39 10.50 1.52 -1.11
C LYS A 39 9.69 0.83 -0.02
N PRO A 40 10.27 0.57 1.17
CA PRO A 40 9.49 0.00 2.24
C PRO A 40 8.32 0.95 2.50
N VAL A 41 7.10 0.44 2.37
CA VAL A 41 5.92 1.18 2.77
C VAL A 41 6.01 1.28 4.29
N VAL A 42 6.47 2.43 4.78
CA VAL A 42 6.57 2.70 6.21
C VAL A 42 5.14 2.80 6.73
N HIS A 43 4.64 1.72 7.31
CA HIS A 43 3.33 1.72 7.93
C HIS A 43 3.47 2.14 9.39
N VAL A 44 2.96 3.33 9.71
CA VAL A 44 2.80 3.75 11.10
C VAL A 44 1.55 3.07 11.63
N TYR A 45 1.75 2.03 12.44
CA TYR A 45 0.63 1.36 13.11
C TYR A 45 -0.05 2.35 14.06
N SER A 46 -1.37 2.52 13.91
CA SER A 46 -2.16 3.25 14.90
C SER A 46 -2.09 2.52 16.25
N PRO A 47 -1.94 3.23 17.38
CA PRO A 47 -2.07 2.62 18.70
C PRO A 47 -3.37 1.82 18.80
N ARG A 48 -3.29 0.60 19.35
CA ARG A 48 -4.45 -0.24 19.66
C ARG A 48 -4.54 -0.42 21.17
N LEU A 49 -5.75 -0.59 21.69
CA LEU A 49 -5.92 -1.01 23.07
C LEU A 49 -5.32 -2.41 23.25
N ALA A 50 -4.65 -2.64 24.38
CA ALA A 50 -4.17 -3.98 24.75
C ALA A 50 -5.32 -4.99 24.88
N HIS A 51 -6.49 -4.50 25.28
CA HIS A 51 -7.73 -5.25 25.47
C HIS A 51 -8.89 -4.51 24.78
N PRO A 52 -9.30 -4.92 23.55
CA PRO A 52 -10.36 -4.24 22.79
C PRO A 52 -11.68 -4.07 23.55
N GLU A 53 -12.00 -4.99 24.45
CA GLU A 53 -13.20 -4.99 25.28
C GLU A 53 -13.27 -3.81 26.28
N GLN A 54 -12.13 -3.16 26.57
CA GLN A 54 -12.04 -1.99 27.45
C GLN A 54 -12.46 -0.68 26.75
N ALA A 55 -12.73 -0.70 25.44
CA ALA A 55 -13.20 0.48 24.72
C ALA A 55 -14.45 1.11 25.36
N LYS A 56 -15.29 0.31 26.03
CA LYS A 56 -16.47 0.76 26.79
C LYS A 56 -16.15 1.63 28.01
N ASP A 57 -14.93 1.51 28.55
CA ASP A 57 -14.47 2.22 29.74
C ASP A 57 -13.91 3.60 29.38
N PHE A 58 -13.51 3.80 28.12
CA PHE A 58 -13.08 5.10 27.57
C PHE A 58 -14.31 5.94 27.18
N LYS A 59 -14.96 6.53 28.19
CA LYS A 59 -16.01 7.53 27.95
C LYS A 59 -15.39 8.91 27.79
N LYS A 60 -15.67 9.55 26.65
CA LYS A 60 -15.26 10.94 26.41
C LYS A 60 -16.03 11.85 27.35
N GLU A 61 -15.33 12.54 28.23
CA GLU A 61 -15.88 13.66 28.98
C GLU A 61 -15.71 14.93 28.16
N ILE A 62 -16.78 15.71 28.04
CA ILE A 62 -16.76 17.02 27.38
C ILE A 62 -17.03 18.03 28.48
N ILE A 63 -16.04 18.87 28.77
CA ILE A 63 -16.19 20.03 29.63
C ILE A 63 -16.36 21.27 28.76
N GLU A 64 -17.45 21.99 28.97
CA GLU A 64 -17.62 23.33 28.42
C GLU A 64 -16.77 24.27 29.27
N VAL A 65 -15.66 24.73 28.71
CA VAL A 65 -14.87 25.80 29.32
C VAL A 65 -15.56 27.13 29.05
N LEU A 66 -15.52 28.02 30.04
CA LEU A 66 -15.97 29.39 29.86
C LEU A 66 -15.20 30.04 28.70
N PRO A 67 -15.82 30.96 27.95
CA PRO A 67 -15.10 31.76 26.98
C PRO A 67 -13.89 32.41 27.65
N ASP A 68 -12.72 32.32 27.01
CA ASP A 68 -11.57 33.12 27.42
C ASP A 68 -11.99 34.60 27.44
N ALA A 69 -11.44 35.38 28.39
CA ALA A 69 -11.78 36.80 28.51
C ALA A 69 -11.50 37.52 27.19
N GLU A 70 -12.55 38.11 26.59
CA GLU A 70 -12.40 39.00 25.44
C GLU A 70 -11.67 40.27 25.90
N LEU A 71 -10.61 40.63 25.16
CA LEU A 71 -9.69 41.73 25.44
C LEU A 71 -10.22 43.05 24.88
#